data_AF-A0A960JC58-F1
#
_entry.id   AF-A0A960JC58-F1
#
_cell.length_a   1.000
_cell.length_b   1.000
_cell.length_c   1.000
_cell.angle_alpha   90.00
_cell.angle_beta   90.00
_cell.angle_gamma   90.00
#
_symmetry.space_group_name_H-M   'P 1'
#
loop_
_entity.id
_entity.type
_entity.pdbx_description
1 polymer ?
#
loop_
_entity_poly.entity_id
_entity_poly.type
_entity_poly.pdbx_seq_one_letter_code
_entity_poly.pdbx_strand_id
1 'polypeptide(L)'
;PSPALRWLRGALAAAVLYGFGIYVAPQLASLPQGMSPEWREAAEWLRTATPDPLGDPRAFWRDYAKPPAGQAFAYPPSAYGVAVWWDIGYFVLAEGRRPPTSNGTQGGAPATAAFYVETDPARAVERLDAAGTRYVIADDTLPMLQPGSDPDSGEISAMLAWVGEPLTNHLALLDRPVGDGETKPVLVFLPRYFESMGMRLYLHDGEAYKPQNATTVFSLRPGRGPRAVISSQRTFPTYEEAQRYVEARPGQDLLIGTVNPIASCVPLEPVPGLRKVFESGPEDFFGPDRLLHTIKIFERTAEPAGAAAE
;
A
#
# COMPACT_ATOMS: atom_id res chain seq x y z
N PRO A 1 37.55 -19.31 -42.70
CA PRO A 1 38.17 -19.43 -41.35
C PRO A 1 38.75 -20.84 -41.10
N SER A 2 39.98 -20.89 -40.59
CA SER A 2 40.67 -22.14 -40.27
C SER A 2 39.88 -22.95 -39.21
N PRO A 3 40.01 -24.27 -39.17
CA PRO A 3 39.32 -25.11 -38.18
C PRO A 3 39.62 -24.65 -36.74
N ALA A 4 40.87 -24.29 -36.46
CA ALA A 4 41.31 -23.78 -35.16
C ALA A 4 40.57 -22.49 -34.75
N LEU A 5 40.33 -21.57 -35.68
CA LEU A 5 39.61 -20.32 -35.38
C LEU A 5 38.12 -20.55 -35.07
N ARG A 6 37.51 -21.60 -35.62
CA ARG A 6 36.12 -21.98 -35.29
C ARG A 6 36.03 -22.59 -33.89
N TRP A 7 36.98 -23.46 -33.53
CA TRP A 7 37.06 -24.04 -32.19
C TRP A 7 37.30 -22.99 -31.11
N LEU A 8 38.20 -22.03 -31.35
CA LEU A 8 38.44 -20.91 -30.43
C LEU A 8 37.20 -20.04 -30.22
N ARG A 9 36.46 -19.74 -31.29
CA ARG A 9 35.19 -18.98 -31.18
C ARG A 9 34.11 -19.76 -30.44
N GLY A 10 34.00 -21.08 -30.68
CA GLY A 10 33.07 -21.94 -29.96
C GLY A 10 33.40 -22.05 -28.48
N ALA A 11 34.68 -22.21 -28.13
CA ALA A 11 35.14 -22.26 -26.75
C ALA A 11 34.93 -20.92 -26.02
N LEU A 12 35.19 -19.79 -26.69
CA LEU A 12 34.95 -18.46 -26.13
C LEU A 12 33.45 -18.21 -25.91
N ALA A 13 32.60 -18.57 -26.87
CA ALA A 13 31.15 -18.45 -26.72
C ALA A 13 30.63 -19.33 -25.57
N ALA A 14 31.11 -20.56 -25.45
CA ALA A 14 30.79 -21.44 -24.34
C ALA A 14 31.24 -20.86 -23.00
N ALA A 15 32.48 -20.34 -22.91
CA ALA A 15 32.99 -19.71 -21.70
C ALA A 15 32.22 -18.46 -21.29
N VAL A 16 31.78 -17.63 -22.23
CA VAL A 16 30.94 -16.46 -21.97
C VAL A 16 29.56 -16.88 -21.47
N LEU A 17 28.92 -17.87 -22.09
CA LEU A 17 27.62 -18.38 -21.66
C LEU A 17 27.70 -19.04 -20.27
N TYR A 18 28.75 -19.81 -20.01
CA TYR A 18 28.96 -20.45 -18.71
C TYR A 18 29.32 -19.43 -17.62
N GLY A 19 30.17 -18.45 -17.93
CA GLY A 19 30.53 -17.36 -17.03
C GLY A 19 29.34 -16.47 -16.69
N PHE A 20 28.50 -16.14 -17.68
CA PHE A 20 27.24 -15.43 -17.46
C PHE A 20 26.29 -16.24 -16.58
N GLY A 21 26.15 -17.55 -16.82
CA GLY A 21 25.35 -18.44 -15.98
C GLY A 21 25.85 -18.51 -14.54
N ILE A 22 27.16 -18.65 -14.32
CA ILE A 22 27.77 -18.67 -12.97
C ILE A 22 27.63 -17.33 -12.26
N TYR A 23 27.62 -16.21 -12.98
CA TYR A 23 27.46 -14.89 -12.38
C TYR A 23 25.99 -14.57 -12.05
N VAL A 24 25.07 -14.92 -12.94
CA VAL A 24 23.65 -14.58 -12.83
C VAL A 24 22.89 -15.59 -11.96
N ALA A 25 23.22 -16.88 -12.01
CA ALA A 25 22.48 -17.91 -11.27
C ALA A 25 22.51 -17.72 -9.74
N PRO A 26 23.63 -17.33 -9.08
CA PRO A 26 23.64 -17.04 -7.65
C PRO A 26 22.78 -15.80 -7.32
N GLN A 27 22.75 -14.80 -8.21
CA GLN A 27 21.93 -13.61 -8.01
C GLN A 27 20.44 -13.93 -8.13
N LEU A 28 20.04 -14.71 -9.14
CA LEU A 28 18.66 -15.19 -9.28
C LEU A 28 18.27 -16.16 -8.15
N ALA A 29 19.18 -17.01 -7.69
CA ALA A 29 18.96 -17.92 -6.56
C ALA A 29 18.86 -17.18 -5.22
N SER A 30 19.45 -15.98 -5.12
CA SER A 30 19.33 -15.11 -3.94
C SER A 30 18.07 -14.25 -3.93
N LEU A 31 17.32 -14.19 -5.04
CA LEU A 31 16.00 -13.57 -5.04
C LEU A 31 15.06 -14.45 -4.19
N PRO A 32 14.29 -13.87 -3.25
CA PRO A 32 13.33 -14.62 -2.45
C PRO A 32 12.42 -15.46 -3.36
N GLN A 33 12.55 -16.78 -3.27
CA GLN A 33 11.69 -17.72 -3.99
C GLN A 33 10.44 -17.94 -3.13
N GLY A 34 9.40 -17.17 -3.40
CA GLY A 34 8.11 -17.25 -2.70
C GLY A 34 7.86 -16.14 -1.68
N MET A 35 6.69 -16.19 -1.05
CA MET A 35 6.27 -15.16 -0.10
C MET A 35 7.13 -15.14 1.17
N SER A 36 7.23 -13.97 1.79
CA SER A 36 7.96 -13.77 3.03
C SER A 36 7.42 -14.65 4.17
N PRO A 37 8.22 -14.93 5.22
CA PRO A 37 7.73 -15.64 6.41
C PRO A 37 6.46 -15.03 7.00
N GLU A 38 6.36 -13.70 7.02
CA GLU A 38 5.25 -12.91 7.54
C GLU A 38 3.99 -13.16 6.71
N TRP A 39 4.10 -13.20 5.38
CA TRP A 39 2.99 -13.55 4.48
C TRP A 39 2.49 -14.99 4.69
N ARG A 40 3.40 -15.93 4.94
CA ARG A 40 3.03 -17.32 5.24
C ARG A 40 2.33 -17.41 6.59
N GLU A 41 2.79 -16.67 7.60
CA GLU A 41 2.14 -16.58 8.90
C GLU A 41 0.73 -15.99 8.78
N ALA A 42 0.58 -14.89 8.05
CA ALA A 42 -0.71 -14.25 7.80
C ALA A 42 -1.69 -15.18 7.05
N ALA A 43 -1.21 -15.90 6.03
CA ALA A 43 -2.01 -16.89 5.31
C ALA A 43 -2.43 -18.07 6.21
N GLU A 44 -1.52 -18.58 7.04
CA GLU A 44 -1.84 -19.63 8.00
C GLU A 44 -2.90 -19.18 9.02
N TRP A 45 -2.76 -17.95 9.52
CA TRP A 45 -3.73 -17.34 10.41
C TRP A 45 -5.10 -17.20 9.73
N LEU A 46 -5.16 -16.68 8.49
CA LEU A 46 -6.41 -16.62 7.73
C LEU A 46 -7.04 -18.00 7.60
N ARG A 47 -6.24 -19.03 7.28
CA ARG A 47 -6.73 -20.38 7.05
C ARG A 47 -7.30 -21.02 8.32
N THR A 48 -6.66 -20.80 9.47
CA THR A 48 -6.91 -21.57 10.72
C THR A 48 -7.67 -20.80 11.80
N ALA A 49 -7.59 -19.47 11.81
CA ALA A 49 -8.19 -18.62 12.83
C ALA A 49 -9.48 -17.89 12.38
N THR A 50 -9.86 -18.01 11.10
CA THR A 50 -11.12 -17.43 10.59
C THR A 50 -12.13 -18.51 10.21
N PRO A 51 -13.46 -18.25 10.27
CA PRO A 51 -14.48 -19.21 9.84
C PRO A 51 -14.34 -19.59 8.36
N ASP A 52 -14.83 -20.74 7.93
CA ASP A 52 -14.80 -21.09 6.51
C ASP A 52 -15.62 -20.10 5.65
N PRO A 53 -15.05 -19.59 4.55
CA PRO A 53 -15.61 -18.49 3.77
C PRO A 53 -16.84 -18.87 2.97
N LEU A 54 -17.24 -20.15 2.99
CA LEU A 54 -18.45 -20.66 2.35
C LEU A 54 -19.30 -21.48 3.33
N GLY A 55 -19.00 -21.41 4.63
CA GLY A 55 -19.70 -22.16 5.69
C GLY A 55 -19.46 -23.67 5.69
N ASP A 56 -18.58 -24.19 4.83
CA ASP A 56 -18.23 -25.61 4.73
C ASP A 56 -16.70 -25.79 4.59
N PRO A 57 -16.03 -26.50 5.52
CA PRO A 57 -14.59 -26.79 5.46
C PRO A 57 -14.14 -27.56 4.20
N ARG A 58 -15.06 -28.24 3.52
CA ARG A 58 -14.78 -28.99 2.28
C ARG A 58 -14.99 -28.15 1.02
N ALA A 59 -15.55 -26.94 1.15
CA ALA A 59 -15.92 -26.11 0.01
C ALA A 59 -14.75 -25.79 -0.92
N PHE A 60 -13.52 -25.67 -0.39
CA PHE A 60 -12.33 -25.43 -1.19
C PHE A 60 -12.03 -26.54 -2.22
N TRP A 61 -12.35 -27.80 -1.88
CA TRP A 61 -12.05 -28.98 -2.71
C TRP A 61 -13.22 -29.44 -3.57
N ARG A 62 -14.32 -28.69 -3.56
CA ARG A 62 -15.54 -29.07 -4.24
C ARG A 62 -15.49 -28.67 -5.70
N ASP A 63 -16.04 -29.53 -6.55
CA ASP A 63 -16.31 -29.19 -7.93
C ASP A 63 -17.54 -28.28 -8.02
N TYR A 64 -17.34 -27.08 -8.56
CA TYR A 64 -18.40 -26.12 -8.79
C TYR A 64 -18.81 -26.13 -10.26
N ALA A 65 -20.12 -26.21 -10.50
CA ALA A 65 -20.67 -26.00 -11.83
C ALA A 65 -20.46 -24.53 -12.23
N LYS A 66 -20.00 -24.30 -13.47
CA LYS A 66 -19.91 -22.97 -14.03
C LYS A 66 -21.32 -22.35 -14.10
N PRO A 67 -21.54 -21.12 -13.57
CA PRO A 67 -22.81 -20.43 -13.73
C PRO A 67 -23.19 -20.24 -15.21
N PRO A 68 -24.48 -20.18 -15.56
CA PRO A 68 -24.92 -19.81 -16.90
C PRO A 68 -24.31 -18.48 -17.35
N ALA A 69 -24.15 -18.29 -18.66
CA ALA A 69 -23.59 -17.06 -19.20
C ALA A 69 -24.38 -15.83 -18.72
N GLY A 70 -23.68 -14.83 -18.18
CA GLY A 70 -24.28 -13.60 -17.64
C GLY A 70 -24.83 -13.72 -16.21
N GLN A 71 -24.76 -14.88 -15.57
CA GLN A 71 -25.16 -15.05 -14.17
C GLN A 71 -23.94 -15.12 -13.24
N ALA A 72 -24.08 -14.53 -12.05
CA ALA A 72 -23.08 -14.64 -10.99
C ALA A 72 -23.14 -16.03 -10.34
N PHE A 73 -22.04 -16.41 -9.68
CA PHE A 73 -22.04 -17.58 -8.81
C PHE A 73 -22.96 -17.35 -7.60
N ALA A 74 -23.82 -18.32 -7.31
CA ALA A 74 -24.73 -18.27 -6.17
C ALA A 74 -23.98 -18.64 -4.88
N TYR A 75 -23.35 -17.64 -4.26
CA TYR A 75 -22.67 -17.81 -2.97
C TYR A 75 -23.66 -18.14 -1.84
N PRO A 76 -23.28 -18.98 -0.86
CA PRO A 76 -24.09 -19.17 0.34
C PRO A 76 -24.17 -17.86 1.15
N PRO A 77 -25.21 -17.65 1.98
CA PRO A 77 -25.36 -16.43 2.79
C PRO A 77 -24.20 -16.19 3.77
N SER A 78 -23.47 -17.23 4.16
CA SER A 78 -22.27 -17.13 5.01
C SER A 78 -21.02 -16.69 4.25
N ALA A 79 -21.12 -16.45 2.94
CA ALA A 79 -19.96 -16.18 2.11
C ALA A 79 -19.30 -14.85 2.43
N TYR A 80 -17.97 -14.83 2.42
CA TYR A 80 -17.21 -13.60 2.54
C TYR A 80 -15.92 -13.64 1.73
N GLY A 81 -15.42 -12.47 1.35
CA GLY A 81 -14.12 -12.25 0.71
C GLY A 81 -13.09 -11.59 1.62
N VAL A 82 -11.86 -11.53 1.11
CA VAL A 82 -10.71 -10.84 1.71
C VAL A 82 -10.23 -9.72 0.77
N ALA A 83 -10.24 -8.48 1.23
CA ALA A 83 -9.62 -7.36 0.53
C ALA A 83 -8.10 -7.45 0.63
N VAL A 84 -7.46 -7.54 -0.53
CA VAL A 84 -6.01 -7.62 -0.71
C VAL A 84 -5.69 -7.17 -2.13
N TRP A 85 -4.54 -6.52 -2.34
CA TRP A 85 -4.14 -6.11 -3.67
C TRP A 85 -3.99 -7.28 -4.65
N TRP A 86 -4.19 -7.01 -5.94
CA TRP A 86 -4.52 -8.02 -6.94
C TRP A 86 -3.37 -9.01 -7.20
N ASP A 87 -2.13 -8.56 -7.06
CA ASP A 87 -0.91 -9.35 -7.24
C ASP A 87 -0.76 -10.45 -6.19
N ILE A 88 -1.21 -10.21 -4.95
CA ILE A 88 -1.15 -11.20 -3.85
C ILE A 88 -2.41 -12.09 -3.77
N GLY A 89 -3.48 -11.75 -4.51
CA GLY A 89 -4.77 -12.47 -4.41
C GLY A 89 -4.66 -13.99 -4.59
N TYR A 90 -3.87 -14.49 -5.54
CA TYR A 90 -3.72 -15.95 -5.72
C TYR A 90 -2.99 -16.64 -4.56
N PHE A 91 -2.06 -15.95 -3.91
CA PHE A 91 -1.40 -16.48 -2.72
C PHE A 91 -2.39 -16.61 -1.56
N VAL A 92 -3.21 -15.57 -1.32
CA VAL A 92 -4.28 -15.62 -0.30
C VAL A 92 -5.29 -16.73 -0.59
N LEU A 93 -5.62 -16.95 -1.86
CA LEU A 93 -6.48 -18.07 -2.26
C LEU A 93 -5.83 -19.43 -1.98
N ALA A 94 -4.58 -19.63 -2.39
CA ALA A 94 -3.90 -20.91 -2.32
C ALA A 94 -3.53 -21.31 -0.88
N GLU A 95 -2.90 -20.39 -0.15
CA GLU A 95 -2.37 -20.65 1.19
C GLU A 95 -3.38 -20.28 2.28
N GLY A 96 -4.03 -19.12 2.17
CA GLY A 96 -5.04 -18.67 3.12
C GLY A 96 -6.39 -19.39 2.98
N ARG A 97 -6.64 -20.03 1.83
CA ARG A 97 -7.93 -20.67 1.49
C ARG A 97 -9.12 -19.73 1.71
N ARG A 98 -8.95 -18.45 1.38
CA ARG A 98 -10.01 -17.45 1.39
C ARG A 98 -10.16 -16.81 0.01
N PRO A 99 -11.38 -16.49 -0.45
CA PRO A 99 -11.57 -15.85 -1.74
C PRO A 99 -11.06 -14.40 -1.65
N PRO A 100 -10.07 -14.00 -2.45
CA PRO A 100 -9.64 -12.62 -2.50
C PRO A 100 -10.65 -11.81 -3.34
N THR A 101 -10.86 -10.54 -2.99
CA THR A 101 -11.73 -9.62 -3.75
C THR A 101 -11.10 -9.20 -5.08
N SER A 102 -9.77 -9.26 -5.17
CA SER A 102 -9.01 -9.11 -6.42
C SER A 102 -7.92 -10.17 -6.57
N ASN A 103 -7.51 -10.48 -7.79
CA ASN A 103 -6.51 -11.52 -8.05
C ASN A 103 -5.66 -11.26 -9.30
N GLY A 104 -4.71 -12.15 -9.59
CA GLY A 104 -3.72 -12.03 -10.66
C GLY A 104 -4.27 -11.84 -12.09
N THR A 105 -5.56 -12.08 -12.33
CA THR A 105 -6.22 -11.71 -13.60
C THR A 105 -6.62 -10.23 -13.68
N GLN A 106 -6.34 -9.46 -12.63
CA GLN A 106 -6.79 -8.08 -12.40
C GLN A 106 -8.32 -7.94 -12.25
N GLY A 107 -9.05 -9.05 -12.20
CA GLY A 107 -10.45 -9.06 -11.78
C GLY A 107 -10.56 -8.48 -10.36
N GLY A 108 -11.48 -7.53 -10.18
CA GLY A 108 -11.70 -6.84 -8.90
C GLY A 108 -10.70 -5.71 -8.57
N ALA A 109 -9.58 -5.58 -9.30
CA ALA A 109 -8.55 -4.58 -9.00
C ALA A 109 -9.08 -3.13 -8.93
N PRO A 110 -9.96 -2.65 -9.84
CA PRO A 110 -10.52 -1.30 -9.71
C PRO A 110 -11.34 -1.09 -8.44
N ALA A 111 -12.09 -2.11 -7.98
CA ALA A 111 -12.91 -2.02 -6.78
C ALA A 111 -12.04 -2.03 -5.51
N THR A 112 -11.03 -2.91 -5.47
CA THR A 112 -10.04 -2.97 -4.39
C THR A 112 -9.23 -1.67 -4.31
N ALA A 113 -8.77 -1.14 -5.45
CA ALA A 113 -8.09 0.16 -5.51
C ALA A 113 -8.99 1.28 -4.96
N ALA A 114 -10.24 1.34 -5.42
CA ALA A 114 -11.22 2.32 -4.95
C ALA A 114 -11.49 2.22 -3.45
N PHE A 115 -11.32 1.06 -2.83
CA PHE A 115 -11.36 0.93 -1.37
C PHE A 115 -10.11 1.52 -0.72
N TYR A 116 -8.90 1.09 -1.09
CA TYR A 116 -7.67 1.52 -0.42
C TYR A 116 -7.35 3.01 -0.58
N VAL A 117 -7.78 3.64 -1.68
CA VAL A 117 -7.55 5.08 -1.92
C VAL A 117 -8.64 5.97 -1.32
N GLU A 118 -9.81 5.42 -0.95
CA GLU A 118 -10.93 6.19 -0.41
C GLU A 118 -10.51 6.94 0.85
N THR A 119 -10.86 8.23 0.92
CA THR A 119 -10.45 9.11 2.03
C THR A 119 -11.52 9.23 3.12
N ASP A 120 -12.77 8.92 2.78
CA ASP A 120 -13.92 8.86 3.69
C ASP A 120 -14.06 7.44 4.28
N PRO A 121 -13.85 7.26 5.59
CA PRO A 121 -13.92 5.94 6.22
C PRO A 121 -15.29 5.26 6.12
N ALA A 122 -16.39 6.01 6.18
CA ALA A 122 -17.73 5.44 6.10
C ALA A 122 -18.00 4.91 4.68
N ARG A 123 -17.66 5.71 3.67
CA ARG A 123 -17.78 5.30 2.27
C ARG A 123 -16.88 4.12 1.92
N ALA A 124 -15.68 4.04 2.50
CA ALA A 124 -14.81 2.90 2.33
C ALA A 124 -15.43 1.60 2.87
N VAL A 125 -16.07 1.68 4.03
CA VAL A 125 -16.78 0.56 4.65
C VAL A 125 -17.98 0.11 3.82
N GLU A 126 -18.75 1.05 3.25
CA GLU A 126 -19.82 0.73 2.30
C GLU A 126 -19.30 -0.06 1.08
N ARG A 127 -18.11 0.29 0.57
CA ARG A 127 -17.48 -0.45 -0.54
C ARG A 127 -17.10 -1.88 -0.13
N LEU A 128 -16.56 -2.07 1.07
CA LEU A 128 -16.25 -3.41 1.59
C LEU A 128 -17.51 -4.26 1.74
N ASP A 129 -18.56 -3.67 2.31
CA ASP A 129 -19.85 -4.34 2.53
C ASP A 129 -20.48 -4.73 1.17
N ALA A 130 -20.45 -3.83 0.18
CA ALA A 130 -20.92 -4.11 -1.18
C ALA A 130 -20.09 -5.20 -1.89
N ALA A 131 -18.79 -5.31 -1.57
CA ALA A 131 -17.92 -6.36 -2.07
C ALA A 131 -18.05 -7.68 -1.30
N GLY A 132 -18.91 -7.76 -0.28
CA GLY A 132 -19.07 -8.95 0.56
C GLY A 132 -17.79 -9.31 1.32
N THR A 133 -17.01 -8.31 1.72
CA THR A 133 -15.69 -8.49 2.33
C THR A 133 -15.79 -8.52 3.85
N ARG A 134 -15.13 -9.49 4.47
CA ARG A 134 -15.05 -9.58 5.94
C ARG A 134 -13.66 -9.26 6.48
N TYR A 135 -12.60 -9.55 5.74
CA TYR A 135 -11.24 -9.26 6.17
C TYR A 135 -10.54 -8.35 5.17
N VAL A 136 -9.67 -7.48 5.67
CA VAL A 136 -8.84 -6.58 4.86
C VAL A 136 -7.40 -6.79 5.26
N ILE A 137 -6.51 -7.00 4.30
CA ILE A 137 -5.08 -7.08 4.52
C ILE A 137 -4.46 -5.71 4.22
N ALA A 138 -3.58 -5.24 5.08
CA ALA A 138 -2.77 -4.06 4.83
C ALA A 138 -1.31 -4.41 5.11
N ASP A 139 -0.45 -4.24 4.11
CA ASP A 139 0.97 -4.61 4.17
C ASP A 139 1.88 -3.39 3.97
N ASP A 140 3.18 -3.64 4.06
CA ASP A 140 4.26 -2.68 3.93
C ASP A 140 4.50 -2.17 2.50
N THR A 141 3.91 -2.81 1.48
CA THR A 141 4.03 -2.37 0.09
C THR A 141 2.97 -1.34 -0.28
N LEU A 142 1.88 -1.22 0.49
CA LEU A 142 0.89 -0.14 0.35
C LEU A 142 1.53 1.27 0.40
N PRO A 143 2.16 1.68 1.53
CA PRO A 143 2.79 2.98 1.64
C PRO A 143 4.09 3.10 0.83
N MET A 144 4.50 4.34 0.58
CA MET A 144 5.82 4.63 0.02
C MET A 144 6.85 4.78 1.14
N LEU A 145 7.41 3.65 1.60
CA LEU A 145 8.35 3.62 2.72
C LEU A 145 9.82 3.74 2.32
N GLN A 146 10.18 3.37 1.09
CA GLN A 146 11.58 3.28 0.68
C GLN A 146 12.17 4.67 0.33
N PRO A 147 13.21 5.14 1.04
CA PRO A 147 13.89 6.37 0.70
C PRO A 147 14.77 6.18 -0.55
N GLY A 148 14.55 6.97 -1.60
CA GLY A 148 15.42 7.02 -2.78
C GLY A 148 15.05 6.10 -3.94
N SER A 149 13.97 5.32 -3.80
CA SER A 149 13.29 4.68 -4.91
C SER A 149 12.36 5.67 -5.65
N ASP A 150 11.94 5.28 -6.84
CA ASP A 150 11.00 6.02 -7.69
C ASP A 150 9.74 6.45 -6.89
N PRO A 151 9.15 7.64 -7.11
CA PRO A 151 7.82 7.98 -6.61
C PRO A 151 6.71 6.96 -6.94
N ASP A 152 6.97 5.96 -7.80
CA ASP A 152 6.08 4.82 -8.07
C ASP A 152 6.34 3.57 -7.18
N SER A 153 7.14 3.70 -6.12
CA SER A 153 7.59 2.52 -5.34
C SER A 153 6.57 1.88 -4.38
N GLY A 154 5.49 2.59 -4.01
CA GLY A 154 4.40 2.04 -3.20
C GLY A 154 3.19 1.67 -4.05
N GLU A 155 2.48 0.60 -3.71
CA GLU A 155 1.31 0.11 -4.44
C GLU A 155 0.18 1.13 -4.52
N ILE A 156 0.11 2.07 -3.56
CA ILE A 156 -0.86 3.16 -3.61
C ILE A 156 -0.78 3.96 -4.92
N SER A 157 0.41 4.12 -5.51
CA SER A 157 0.59 4.81 -6.80
C SER A 157 -0.16 4.09 -7.92
N ALA A 158 -0.04 2.76 -7.98
CA ALA A 158 -0.76 1.91 -8.92
C ALA A 158 -2.27 1.95 -8.67
N MET A 159 -2.70 1.87 -7.40
CA MET A 159 -4.12 1.95 -7.03
C MET A 159 -4.76 3.27 -7.47
N LEU A 160 -4.06 4.40 -7.28
CA LEU A 160 -4.51 5.71 -7.74
C LEU A 160 -4.66 5.74 -9.28
N ALA A 161 -3.71 5.15 -10.01
CA ALA A 161 -3.80 5.03 -11.46
C ALA A 161 -5.02 4.20 -11.91
N TRP A 162 -5.36 3.11 -11.21
CA TRP A 162 -6.54 2.29 -11.51
C TRP A 162 -7.87 3.05 -11.36
N VAL A 163 -7.95 4.03 -10.46
CA VAL A 163 -9.14 4.87 -10.27
C VAL A 163 -9.09 6.20 -11.02
N GLY A 164 -8.01 6.46 -11.77
CA GLY A 164 -7.81 7.71 -12.50
C GLY A 164 -7.54 8.92 -11.60
N GLU A 165 -7.04 8.70 -10.38
CA GLU A 165 -6.67 9.78 -9.46
C GLU A 165 -5.20 10.16 -9.65
N PRO A 166 -4.87 11.45 -9.87
CA PRO A 166 -3.49 11.89 -9.99
C PRO A 166 -2.71 11.70 -8.67
N LEU A 167 -1.54 11.06 -8.75
CA LEU A 167 -0.61 10.92 -7.62
C LEU A 167 -0.25 12.28 -6.99
N THR A 168 -0.28 13.35 -7.78
CA THR A 168 -0.01 14.73 -7.34
C THR A 168 -1.03 15.27 -6.33
N ASN A 169 -2.20 14.64 -6.18
CA ASN A 169 -3.15 14.98 -5.12
C ASN A 169 -2.72 14.44 -3.75
N HIS A 170 -1.88 13.40 -3.73
CA HIS A 170 -1.43 12.71 -2.52
C HIS A 170 0.02 13.07 -2.18
N LEU A 171 0.83 13.38 -3.18
CA LEU A 171 2.26 13.65 -3.03
C LEU A 171 2.69 14.86 -3.86
N ALA A 172 3.71 15.57 -3.39
CA ALA A 172 4.38 16.61 -4.15
C ALA A 172 5.87 16.34 -4.22
N LEU A 173 6.42 16.19 -5.44
CA LEU A 173 7.85 16.13 -5.66
C LEU A 173 8.38 17.55 -5.85
N LEU A 174 9.12 18.05 -4.85
CA LEU A 174 9.63 19.43 -4.79
C LEU A 174 11.15 19.45 -4.80
N ASP A 175 11.73 20.63 -5.06
CA ASP A 175 13.15 20.87 -4.92
C ASP A 175 13.48 21.56 -3.60
N ARG A 176 14.36 20.96 -2.79
CA ARG A 176 14.86 21.51 -1.53
C ARG A 176 16.26 22.09 -1.72
N PRO A 177 16.50 23.37 -1.39
CA PRO A 177 17.84 23.95 -1.41
C PRO A 177 18.78 23.22 -0.44
N VAL A 178 20.01 22.94 -0.87
CA VAL A 178 21.03 22.26 -0.04
C VAL A 178 22.33 23.05 0.17
N GLY A 179 22.44 24.24 -0.43
CA GLY A 179 23.65 25.08 -0.40
C GLY A 179 24.13 25.41 -1.82
N ASP A 180 24.93 26.46 -1.98
CA ASP A 180 25.65 26.83 -3.23
C ASP A 180 24.79 26.89 -4.52
N GLY A 181 23.50 27.20 -4.38
CA GLY A 181 22.56 27.25 -5.50
C GLY A 181 22.09 25.88 -6.01
N GLU A 182 22.49 24.79 -5.36
CA GLU A 182 22.03 23.44 -5.63
C GLU A 182 20.71 23.12 -4.93
N THR A 183 19.91 22.28 -5.57
CA THR A 183 18.67 21.73 -5.03
C THR A 183 18.67 20.22 -5.14
N LYS A 184 18.04 19.54 -4.17
CA LYS A 184 17.77 18.11 -4.23
C LYS A 184 16.27 17.83 -4.24
N PRO A 185 15.80 16.81 -4.98
CA PRO A 185 14.42 16.38 -4.89
C PRO A 185 14.06 15.97 -3.47
N VAL A 186 12.85 16.31 -3.05
CA VAL A 186 12.22 15.83 -1.83
C VAL A 186 10.76 15.51 -2.12
N LEU A 187 10.32 14.36 -1.63
CA LEU A 187 8.91 13.98 -1.67
C LEU A 187 8.20 14.53 -0.43
N VAL A 188 7.09 15.23 -0.64
CA VAL A 188 6.21 15.74 0.41
C VAL A 188 4.90 14.97 0.36
N PHE A 189 4.54 14.36 1.48
CA PHE A 189 3.29 13.63 1.69
C PHE A 189 2.19 14.60 2.10
N LEU A 190 1.12 14.65 1.31
CA LEU A 190 0.00 15.57 1.47
C LEU A 190 -1.10 14.95 2.35
N PRO A 191 -2.04 15.74 2.89
CA PRO A 191 -3.14 15.21 3.72
C PRO A 191 -3.87 14.01 3.10
N ARG A 192 -4.23 14.09 1.81
CA ARG A 192 -4.94 13.00 1.10
C ARG A 192 -4.20 11.66 1.11
N TYR A 193 -2.87 11.66 1.15
CA TYR A 193 -2.10 10.41 1.27
C TYR A 193 -2.42 9.68 2.57
N PHE A 194 -2.44 10.39 3.70
CA PHE A 194 -2.71 9.80 5.01
C PHE A 194 -4.20 9.53 5.24
N GLU A 195 -5.06 10.30 4.59
CA GLU A 195 -6.51 10.10 4.64
C GLU A 195 -6.95 8.83 3.89
N SER A 196 -6.19 8.34 2.91
CA SER A 196 -6.51 7.11 2.19
C SER A 196 -6.55 5.90 3.13
N MET A 197 -7.54 5.03 2.93
CA MET A 197 -7.75 3.83 3.75
C MET A 197 -6.52 2.94 3.90
N GLY A 198 -5.71 2.75 2.85
CA GLY A 198 -4.47 1.98 2.94
C GLY A 198 -3.53 2.51 4.01
N MET A 199 -3.37 3.84 4.09
CA MET A 199 -2.52 4.51 5.07
C MET A 199 -3.16 4.52 6.45
N ARG A 200 -4.47 4.75 6.56
CA ARG A 200 -5.19 4.66 7.84
C ARG A 200 -5.00 3.28 8.48
N LEU A 201 -5.19 2.22 7.70
CA LEU A 201 -5.08 0.84 8.19
C LEU A 201 -3.62 0.48 8.47
N TYR A 202 -2.72 0.68 7.52
CA TYR A 202 -1.35 0.22 7.67
C TYR A 202 -0.55 1.06 8.67
N LEU A 203 -0.57 2.40 8.58
CA LEU A 203 0.26 3.27 9.40
C LEU A 203 -0.35 3.55 10.78
N HIS A 204 -1.67 3.51 10.88
CA HIS A 204 -2.41 3.99 12.05
C HIS A 204 -3.44 2.98 12.59
N ASP A 205 -3.37 1.71 12.17
CA ASP A 205 -4.20 0.61 12.67
C ASP A 205 -5.72 0.84 12.53
N GLY A 206 -6.13 1.75 11.65
CA GLY A 206 -7.52 2.18 11.53
C GLY A 206 -8.04 2.99 12.73
N GLU A 207 -7.15 3.42 13.63
CA GLU A 207 -7.50 4.19 14.83
C GLU A 207 -7.45 5.70 14.59
N ALA A 208 -7.95 6.45 15.58
CA ALA A 208 -7.83 7.89 15.57
C ALA A 208 -6.36 8.31 15.73
N TYR A 209 -5.90 9.26 14.91
CA TYR A 209 -4.55 9.78 14.98
C TYR A 209 -4.56 11.30 15.16
N LYS A 210 -3.77 11.81 16.09
CA LYS A 210 -3.55 13.25 16.27
C LYS A 210 -2.09 13.57 15.97
N PRO A 211 -1.80 14.36 14.91
CA PRO A 211 -0.44 14.75 14.60
C PRO A 211 0.14 15.60 15.73
N GLN A 212 1.38 15.32 16.12
CA GLN A 212 2.12 16.11 17.09
C GLN A 212 3.38 16.65 16.42
N ASN A 213 3.42 17.96 16.15
CA ASN A 213 4.54 18.61 15.46
C ASN A 213 4.90 17.98 14.10
N ALA A 214 3.92 17.36 13.43
CA ALA A 214 4.11 16.68 12.15
C ALA A 214 3.61 17.50 10.94
N THR A 215 2.81 18.54 11.17
CA THR A 215 2.21 19.34 10.10
C THR A 215 3.16 20.48 9.68
N THR A 216 3.64 20.45 8.44
CA THR A 216 4.51 21.50 7.90
C THR A 216 3.83 22.24 6.75
N VAL A 217 3.91 23.57 6.76
CA VAL A 217 3.56 24.41 5.62
C VAL A 217 4.84 24.77 4.88
N PHE A 218 4.93 24.37 3.62
CA PHE A 218 5.99 24.74 2.69
C PHE A 218 5.57 25.98 1.90
N SER A 219 6.40 27.01 1.92
CA SER A 219 6.28 28.13 0.98
C SER A 219 7.07 27.80 -0.28
N LEU A 220 6.42 27.95 -1.42
CA LEU A 220 6.95 27.54 -2.71
C LEU A 220 7.27 28.77 -3.56
N ARG A 221 8.23 28.59 -4.45
CA ARG A 221 8.50 29.52 -5.54
C ARG A 221 8.73 28.74 -6.83
N PRO A 222 8.53 29.36 -8.00
CA PRO A 222 8.90 28.76 -9.27
C PRO A 222 10.37 28.31 -9.26
N GLY A 223 10.61 27.09 -9.71
CA GLY A 223 11.95 26.55 -9.97
C GLY A 223 12.43 26.90 -11.37
N ARG A 224 13.68 26.53 -11.68
CA ARG A 224 14.21 26.60 -13.05
C ARG A 224 13.73 25.44 -13.94
N GLY A 225 13.31 24.35 -13.32
CA GLY A 225 12.79 23.15 -13.98
C GLY A 225 11.28 22.98 -13.74
N PRO A 226 10.73 21.78 -13.99
CA PRO A 226 9.29 21.51 -13.87
C PRO A 226 8.78 21.49 -12.41
N ARG A 227 9.68 21.48 -11.42
CA ARG A 227 9.32 21.42 -9.99
C ARG A 227 9.41 22.78 -9.34
N ALA A 228 8.50 23.04 -8.40
CA ALA A 228 8.59 24.17 -7.50
C ALA A 228 9.72 23.95 -6.46
N VAL A 229 10.31 25.04 -6.00
CA VAL A 229 11.39 25.03 -5.01
C VAL A 229 10.84 25.48 -3.66
N ILE A 230 11.19 24.77 -2.59
CA ILE A 230 10.87 25.17 -1.22
C ILE A 230 11.70 26.41 -0.87
N SER A 231 11.04 27.57 -0.69
CA SER A 231 11.70 28.81 -0.28
C SER A 231 11.83 28.91 1.23
N SER A 232 10.84 28.41 1.95
CA SER A 232 10.84 28.32 3.42
C SER A 232 9.84 27.26 3.86
N GLN A 233 9.95 26.82 5.10
CA GLN A 233 9.00 25.89 5.70
C GLN A 233 8.75 26.27 7.15
N ARG A 234 7.54 25.99 7.64
CA ARG A 234 7.17 26.19 9.04
C ARG A 234 6.36 25.00 9.52
N THR A 235 6.80 24.40 10.62
CA THR A 235 6.08 23.31 11.29
C THR A 235 5.12 23.90 12.33
N PHE A 236 3.94 23.30 12.43
CA PHE A 236 2.87 23.69 13.34
C PHE A 236 2.58 22.55 14.33
N PRO A 237 2.19 22.88 15.57
CA PRO A 237 1.76 21.89 16.55
C PRO A 237 0.53 21.09 16.10
N THR A 238 -0.40 21.75 15.41
CA THR A 238 -1.70 21.18 14.99
C THR A 238 -1.99 21.47 13.51
N TYR A 239 -2.86 20.64 12.91
CA TYR A 239 -3.27 20.82 11.53
C TYR A 239 -4.13 22.07 11.35
N GLU A 240 -4.99 22.36 12.32
CA GLU A 240 -5.89 23.51 12.33
C GLU A 240 -5.11 24.83 12.37
N GLU A 241 -3.97 24.89 13.07
CA GLU A 241 -3.08 26.05 13.04
C GLU A 241 -2.40 26.23 11.68
N ALA A 242 -1.97 25.13 11.04
CA ALA A 242 -1.41 25.17 9.70
C ALA A 242 -2.44 25.63 8.65
N GLN A 243 -3.68 25.13 8.74
CA GLN A 243 -4.79 25.56 7.88
C GLN A 243 -5.05 27.06 8.02
N ARG A 244 -5.23 27.56 9.26
CA ARG A 244 -5.42 29.01 9.51
C ARG A 244 -4.26 29.84 8.97
N TYR A 245 -3.03 29.35 9.07
CA TYR A 245 -1.85 30.03 8.52
C TYR A 245 -1.92 30.18 7.00
N VAL A 246 -2.36 29.14 6.29
CA VAL A 246 -2.54 29.14 4.83
C VAL A 246 -3.72 30.02 4.41
N GLU A 247 -4.87 29.86 5.06
CA GLU A 247 -6.10 30.63 4.79
C GLU A 247 -5.90 32.15 4.97
N ALA A 248 -5.08 32.55 5.95
CA ALA A 248 -4.75 33.96 6.19
C ALA A 248 -3.82 34.57 5.13
N ARG A 249 -3.34 33.79 4.15
CA ARG A 249 -2.37 34.21 3.12
C ARG A 249 -2.85 33.85 1.71
N PRO A 250 -4.04 34.34 1.30
CA PRO A 250 -4.54 34.08 -0.05
C PRO A 250 -3.56 34.61 -1.10
N GLY A 251 -3.34 33.83 -2.16
CA GLY A 251 -2.45 34.19 -3.27
C GLY A 251 -0.96 33.87 -3.05
N GLN A 252 -0.58 33.30 -1.90
CA GLN A 252 0.75 32.71 -1.72
C GLN A 252 0.74 31.22 -2.12
N ASP A 253 1.81 30.76 -2.78
CA ASP A 253 2.00 29.36 -3.10
C ASP A 253 2.43 28.59 -1.84
N LEU A 254 1.44 28.15 -1.05
CA LEU A 254 1.62 27.42 0.19
C LEU A 254 1.11 25.99 0.05
N LEU A 255 1.84 25.02 0.62
CA LEU A 255 1.48 23.61 0.60
C LEU A 255 1.58 23.01 2.00
N ILE A 256 0.52 22.38 2.48
CA ILE A 256 0.53 21.64 3.75
C ILE A 256 0.96 20.19 3.47
N GLY A 257 1.89 19.68 4.26
CA GLY A 257 2.31 18.28 4.18
C GLY A 257 3.38 17.92 5.19
N THR A 258 4.08 16.82 4.94
CA THR A 258 5.23 16.36 5.73
C THR A 258 6.22 15.63 4.83
N VAL A 259 7.48 15.56 5.24
CA VAL A 259 8.49 14.72 4.58
C VAL A 259 8.64 13.35 5.28
N ASN A 260 7.85 13.10 6.33
CA ASN A 260 7.86 11.85 7.08
C ASN A 260 6.75 10.93 6.54
N PRO A 261 7.08 9.80 5.88
CA PRO A 261 6.10 8.95 5.19
C PRO A 261 5.11 8.25 6.11
N ILE A 262 5.41 8.16 7.41
CA ILE A 262 4.62 7.36 8.37
C ILE A 262 4.01 8.17 9.51
N ALA A 263 4.27 9.48 9.57
CA ALA A 263 3.66 10.36 10.58
C ALA A 263 2.69 11.30 9.87
N SER A 264 1.39 11.02 9.98
CA SER A 264 0.36 11.84 9.34
C SER A 264 0.50 13.32 9.68
N CYS A 265 0.29 14.18 8.68
CA CYS A 265 0.26 15.63 8.83
C CYS A 265 -1.14 16.18 9.11
N VAL A 266 -2.16 15.33 9.13
CA VAL A 266 -3.58 15.65 9.33
C VAL A 266 -4.17 14.76 10.43
N PRO A 267 -5.09 15.25 11.28
CA PRO A 267 -5.84 14.39 12.19
C PRO A 267 -6.64 13.34 11.41
N LEU A 268 -6.68 12.12 11.92
CA LEU A 268 -7.44 11.03 11.35
C LEU A 268 -8.52 10.58 12.32
N GLU A 269 -9.73 10.44 11.81
CA GLU A 269 -10.83 9.75 12.49
C GLU A 269 -10.63 8.23 12.42
N PRO A 270 -11.11 7.48 13.44
CA PRO A 270 -11.06 6.03 13.41
C PRO A 270 -11.95 5.48 12.29
N VAL A 271 -11.56 4.34 11.74
CA VAL A 271 -12.32 3.65 10.70
C VAL A 271 -13.47 2.88 11.34
N PRO A 272 -14.73 3.15 10.98
CA PRO A 272 -15.86 2.53 11.65
C PRO A 272 -15.96 1.04 11.32
N GLY A 273 -16.17 0.22 12.34
CA GLY A 273 -16.49 -1.20 12.15
C GLY A 273 -15.40 -2.05 11.49
N LEU A 274 -14.13 -1.60 11.54
CA LEU A 274 -12.95 -2.40 11.21
C LEU A 274 -12.04 -2.48 12.44
N ARG A 275 -11.60 -3.69 12.77
CA ARG A 275 -10.77 -3.96 13.95
C ARG A 275 -9.56 -4.80 13.55
N LYS A 276 -8.35 -4.39 13.94
CA LYS A 276 -7.15 -5.21 13.75
C LYS A 276 -7.28 -6.53 14.54
N VAL A 277 -7.07 -7.66 13.87
CA VAL A 277 -7.21 -9.01 14.44
C VAL A 277 -5.94 -9.85 14.28
N PHE A 278 -5.01 -9.39 13.47
CA PHE A 278 -3.70 -10.00 13.28
C PHE A 278 -2.67 -8.93 12.92
N GLU A 279 -1.44 -9.13 13.37
CA GLU A 279 -0.24 -8.41 12.96
C GLU A 279 0.93 -9.40 12.92
N SER A 280 1.77 -9.32 11.90
CA SER A 280 2.96 -10.16 11.77
C SER A 280 4.06 -9.74 12.75
N GLY A 281 5.18 -10.46 12.78
CA GLY A 281 6.40 -9.97 13.44
C GLY A 281 6.84 -8.58 12.94
N PRO A 282 7.47 -7.76 13.80
CA PRO A 282 8.00 -6.45 13.40
C PRO A 282 9.31 -6.59 12.62
N GLU A 283 9.52 -5.71 11.65
CA GLU A 283 10.71 -5.55 10.83
C GLU A 283 11.35 -4.17 11.00
N ASP A 284 12.67 -4.12 10.77
CA ASP A 284 13.48 -2.90 10.86
C ASP A 284 13.53 -2.18 9.51
N PHE A 285 12.61 -1.23 9.29
CA PHE A 285 12.56 -0.40 8.08
C PHE A 285 13.38 0.89 8.19
N PHE A 286 13.52 1.45 9.40
CA PHE A 286 14.04 2.81 9.62
C PHE A 286 15.10 2.89 10.73
N GLY A 287 15.61 1.75 11.18
CA GLY A 287 16.48 1.59 12.35
C GLY A 287 15.75 0.90 13.53
N PRO A 288 16.51 0.41 14.52
CA PRO A 288 16.01 -0.45 15.59
C PRO A 288 14.92 0.20 16.48
N ASP A 289 14.81 1.52 16.46
CA ASP A 289 13.86 2.29 17.26
C ASP A 289 12.54 2.58 16.53
N ARG A 290 12.39 2.15 15.28
CA ARG A 290 11.23 2.46 14.43
C ARG A 290 10.84 1.28 13.55
N LEU A 291 10.40 0.22 14.24
CA LEU A 291 9.92 -1.02 13.65
C LEU A 291 8.53 -0.86 13.05
N LEU A 292 8.27 -1.50 11.92
CA LEU A 292 6.94 -1.65 11.32
C LEU A 292 6.62 -3.13 11.13
N HIS A 293 5.34 -3.48 11.17
CA HIS A 293 4.90 -4.83 10.87
C HIS A 293 4.70 -4.97 9.36
N THR A 294 5.19 -6.07 8.79
CA THR A 294 5.04 -6.35 7.36
C THR A 294 3.57 -6.48 6.97
N ILE A 295 2.74 -7.11 7.83
CA ILE A 295 1.33 -7.40 7.50
C ILE A 295 0.42 -7.17 8.69
N LYS A 296 -0.75 -6.59 8.41
CA LYS A 296 -1.86 -6.41 9.35
C LYS A 296 -3.16 -6.90 8.71
N ILE A 297 -4.02 -7.55 9.49
CA ILE A 297 -5.35 -7.98 9.02
C ILE A 297 -6.42 -7.37 9.91
N PHE A 298 -7.46 -6.83 9.28
CA PHE A 298 -8.59 -6.18 9.91
C PHE A 298 -9.86 -6.99 9.63
N GLU A 299 -10.69 -7.18 10.65
CA GLU A 299 -12.00 -7.80 10.53
C GLU A 299 -13.10 -6.72 10.52
N ARG A 300 -14.02 -6.84 9.57
CA ARG A 300 -15.26 -6.08 9.49
C ARG A 300 -16.22 -6.59 10.57
N THR A 301 -16.54 -5.75 11.56
CA THR A 301 -17.47 -6.06 12.66
C THR A 301 -18.86 -5.49 12.38
N ALA A 302 -19.91 -6.14 12.86
CA ALA A 302 -21.29 -5.74 12.58
C ALA A 302 -21.75 -4.41 13.26
N GLU A 303 -20.88 -3.72 14.02
CA GLU A 303 -21.27 -2.50 14.74
C GLU A 303 -20.80 -1.21 14.03
N PRO A 304 -21.64 -0.17 13.98
CA PRO A 304 -21.18 1.19 13.70
C PRO A 304 -20.40 1.73 14.89
N ALA A 305 -19.38 2.55 14.62
CA ALA A 305 -18.70 3.36 15.63
C ALA A 305 -19.73 4.28 16.32
N GLY A 306 -20.23 3.87 17.50
CA GLY A 306 -21.31 4.59 18.16
C GLY A 306 -21.89 3.88 19.39
N ALA A 307 -21.05 3.25 20.20
CA ALA A 307 -21.38 2.88 21.58
C ALA A 307 -20.37 3.56 22.51
N ALA A 308 -20.46 4.89 22.60
CA ALA A 308 -19.84 5.67 23.66
C ALA A 308 -20.95 6.45 24.37
N ALA A 309 -20.95 6.35 25.71
CA ALA A 309 -21.76 7.04 26.72
C ALA A 309 -23.17 6.47 27.02
N GLU A 310 -23.22 5.54 27.97
CA GLU A 310 -24.07 5.69 29.16
C GLU A 310 -23.17 6.02 30.37
#